data_AF-A0A2G6DD46-F1
#
_entry.id   AF-A0A2G6DD46-F1
#
_cell.length_a   1.000
_cell.length_b   1.000
_cell.length_c   1.000
_cell.angle_alpha   90.00
_cell.angle_beta   90.00
_cell.angle_gamma   90.00
#
_symmetry.space_group_name_H-M   'P 1'
#
loop_
_entity.id
_entity.type
_entity.pdbx_description
1 polymer ?
#
loop_
_entity_poly.entity_id
_entity_poly.type
_entity_poly.pdbx_seq_one_letter_code
_entity_poly.pdbx_strand_id
1 'polypeptide(L)'
;MLLLNIKKGISLHPIIEEYLSKINNLSALEPKNLPLDVLDAMGEMDEGELFKLCSQFFVLKNNVPNQNNIVNLSEDDIVNGAVKYAKAVLKRIKMQG
;
A
#
# COMPACT_ATOMS: atom_id res chain seq x y z
N MET A 1 -28.26 7.40 -19.82
CA MET A 1 -28.11 8.18 -18.58
C MET A 1 -28.33 7.21 -17.42
N LEU A 2 -27.29 6.50 -17.01
CA LEU A 2 -27.33 5.54 -15.91
C LEU A 2 -26.64 6.18 -14.70
N LEU A 3 -27.45 6.52 -13.71
CA LEU A 3 -27.05 7.06 -12.42
C LEU A 3 -26.39 5.94 -11.61
N LEU A 4 -25.06 5.87 -11.63
CA LEU A 4 -24.30 5.19 -10.60
C LEU A 4 -23.98 6.20 -9.51
N ASN A 5 -24.75 6.15 -8.43
CA ASN A 5 -24.42 6.73 -7.13
C ASN A 5 -23.10 6.12 -6.65
N ILE A 6 -21.98 6.74 -7.01
CA ILE A 6 -20.70 6.50 -6.38
C ILE A 6 -20.84 7.07 -4.97
N LYS A 7 -21.14 6.20 -3.99
CA LYS A 7 -20.85 6.46 -2.57
C LYS A 7 -19.47 7.12 -2.53
N LYS A 8 -19.38 8.35 -1.98
CA LYS A 8 -18.14 9.10 -1.70
C LYS A 8 -16.93 8.16 -1.79
N GLY A 9 -16.19 8.24 -2.90
CA GLY A 9 -15.02 7.40 -3.12
C GLY A 9 -14.17 7.45 -1.87
N ILE A 10 -13.81 6.28 -1.35
CA ILE A 10 -12.97 6.15 -0.15
C ILE A 10 -11.70 6.95 -0.45
N SER A 11 -11.61 8.16 0.12
CA SER A 11 -10.41 8.97 -0.02
C SER A 11 -9.31 8.20 0.68
N LEU A 12 -8.19 8.00 -0.01
CA LEU A 12 -7.00 7.47 0.63
C LEU A 12 -6.67 8.37 1.83
N HIS A 13 -6.15 7.79 2.90
CA HIS A 13 -5.78 8.57 4.08
C HIS A 13 -4.86 9.72 3.65
N PRO A 14 -5.11 11.00 4.03
CA PRO A 14 -4.42 12.15 3.44
C PRO A 14 -2.89 12.08 3.52
N ILE A 15 -2.35 11.57 4.65
CA ILE A 15 -0.90 11.34 4.83
C ILE A 15 -0.36 10.35 3.81
N ILE A 16 -1.11 9.29 3.51
CA ILE A 16 -0.72 8.26 2.55
C ILE A 16 -0.77 8.82 1.13
N GLU A 17 -1.79 9.61 0.80
CA GLU A 17 -1.92 10.28 -0.51
C GLU A 17 -0.78 11.27 -0.74
N GLU A 18 -0.51 12.13 0.24
CA GLU A 18 0.59 13.09 0.18
C GLU A 18 1.93 12.37 0.04
N TYR A 19 2.16 11.31 0.80
CA TYR A 19 3.36 10.49 0.70
C TYR A 19 3.55 9.91 -0.71
N LEU A 20 2.51 9.28 -1.27
CA LEU A 20 2.54 8.72 -2.63
C LEU A 20 2.78 9.78 -3.70
N SER A 21 2.29 11.01 -3.51
CA SER A 21 2.52 12.10 -4.47
C SER A 21 3.99 12.56 -4.54
N LYS A 22 4.80 12.26 -3.51
CA LYS A 22 6.18 12.71 -3.35
C LYS A 22 7.23 11.62 -3.63
N ILE A 23 6.82 10.36 -3.86
CA ILE A 23 7.79 9.29 -4.09
C ILE A 23 8.46 9.47 -5.46
N ASN A 24 9.80 9.49 -5.47
CA ASN A 24 10.60 9.59 -6.68
C ASN A 24 11.21 8.24 -7.11
N ASN A 25 11.06 7.21 -6.28
CA ASN A 25 11.52 5.85 -6.55
C ASN A 25 10.64 4.82 -5.84
N LEU A 26 10.62 3.59 -6.36
CA LEU A 26 9.82 2.50 -5.78
C LEU A 26 10.42 1.94 -4.49
N SER A 27 11.69 2.21 -4.19
CA SER A 27 12.29 1.81 -2.91
C SER A 27 11.72 2.60 -1.72
N ALA A 28 11.14 3.79 -1.94
CA ALA A 28 10.39 4.49 -0.91
C ALA A 28 9.29 3.60 -0.30
N LEU A 29 8.60 2.82 -1.14
CA LEU A 29 7.54 1.90 -0.72
C LEU A 29 8.03 0.67 0.05
N GLU A 30 9.32 0.52 0.35
CA GLU A 30 9.76 -0.58 1.21
C GLU A 30 9.30 -0.38 2.64
N PRO A 31 8.87 -1.46 3.35
CA PRO A 31 8.39 -1.34 4.72
C PRO A 31 9.37 -0.63 5.64
N LYS A 32 10.69 -0.77 5.42
CA LYS A 32 11.76 -0.10 6.21
C LYS A 32 11.98 1.39 5.89
N ASN A 33 11.51 1.85 4.74
CA ASN A 33 11.71 3.21 4.26
C ASN A 33 10.46 4.09 4.45
N LEU A 34 9.34 3.50 4.89
CA LEU A 34 8.15 4.26 5.25
C LEU A 34 8.47 5.28 6.35
N PRO A 35 8.12 6.56 6.16
CA PRO A 35 8.17 7.60 7.18
C PRO A 35 7.35 7.25 8.44
N LEU A 36 7.65 7.93 9.56
CA LEU A 36 6.97 7.67 10.84
C LEU A 36 5.47 8.04 10.78
N ASP A 37 5.14 9.21 10.25
CA ASP A 37 3.76 9.67 10.06
C ASP A 37 2.93 8.72 9.18
N VAL A 38 3.54 8.12 8.16
CA VAL A 38 2.92 7.08 7.34
C VAL A 38 2.66 5.81 8.17
N LEU A 39 3.60 5.39 9.02
CA LEU A 39 3.42 4.21 9.87
C LEU A 39 2.37 4.44 10.95
N ASP A 40 2.32 5.63 11.54
CA ASP A 40 1.32 6.02 12.51
C ASP A 40 -0.07 5.97 11.87
N ALA A 41 -0.23 6.59 10.69
CA ALA A 41 -1.47 6.51 9.92
C ALA A 41 -1.87 5.06 9.59
N MET A 42 -0.90 4.20 9.26
CA MET A 42 -1.15 2.77 9.03
C MET A 42 -1.52 2.01 10.32
N GLY A 43 -0.98 2.43 11.47
CA GLY A 43 -1.28 1.82 12.77
C GLY A 43 -2.67 2.15 13.30
N GLU A 44 -3.27 3.24 12.83
CA GLU A 44 -4.64 3.66 13.16
C GLU A 44 -5.71 3.01 12.26
N MET A 45 -5.31 2.35 11.15
CA MET A 45 -6.24 1.67 10.24
C MET A 45 -6.81 0.39 10.82
N ASP A 46 -8.03 0.03 10.40
CA ASP A 46 -8.53 -1.32 10.64
C ASP A 46 -7.75 -2.38 9.85
N GLU A 47 -7.86 -3.64 10.27
CA GLU A 47 -7.09 -4.74 9.68
C GLU A 47 -7.33 -4.91 8.17
N GLY A 48 -8.57 -4.66 7.71
CA GLY A 48 -8.96 -4.80 6.31
C GLY A 48 -8.41 -3.67 5.45
N GLU A 49 -8.46 -2.44 5.95
CA GLU A 49 -7.89 -1.25 5.30
C GLU A 49 -6.36 -1.34 5.23
N LEU A 50 -5.72 -1.73 6.33
CA LEU A 50 -4.28 -1.93 6.39
C LEU A 50 -3.82 -3.01 5.40
N PHE A 51 -4.54 -4.13 5.31
CA PHE A 51 -4.21 -5.20 4.38
C PHE A 51 -4.34 -4.75 2.91
N LYS A 52 -5.40 -4.00 2.57
CA LYS A 52 -5.57 -3.43 1.23
C LYS A 52 -4.42 -2.49 0.87
N LEU A 53 -4.05 -1.59 1.76
CA LEU A 53 -2.96 -0.65 1.53
C LEU A 53 -1.61 -1.37 1.38
N CYS A 54 -1.31 -2.33 2.25
CA CYS A 54 -0.09 -3.15 2.14
C CYS A 54 -0.03 -3.93 0.81
N SER A 55 -1.18 -4.43 0.35
CA SER A 55 -1.29 -5.09 -0.96
C SER A 55 -0.99 -4.13 -2.10
N GLN A 56 -1.57 -2.91 -2.06
CA GLN A 56 -1.31 -1.88 -3.06
C GLN A 56 0.16 -1.47 -3.08
N PHE A 57 0.78 -1.25 -1.92
CA PHE A 57 2.21 -0.90 -1.82
C PHE A 57 3.10 -2.02 -2.35
N PHE A 58 2.79 -3.28 -2.02
CA PHE A 58 3.51 -4.42 -2.55
C PHE A 58 3.41 -4.50 -4.08
N VAL A 59 2.19 -4.37 -4.63
CA VAL A 59 1.97 -4.40 -6.08
C VAL A 59 2.70 -3.25 -6.77
N LEU A 60 2.54 -2.00 -6.29
CA LEU A 60 3.21 -0.84 -6.88
C LEU A 60 4.74 -0.98 -6.88
N LYS A 61 5.31 -1.54 -5.81
CA LYS A 61 6.75 -1.75 -5.70
C LYS A 61 7.27 -2.79 -6.69
N ASN A 62 6.55 -3.90 -6.87
CA ASN A 62 7.07 -5.09 -7.57
C ASN A 62 6.52 -5.23 -8.99
N ASN A 63 5.44 -4.53 -9.32
CA ASN A 63 4.88 -4.53 -10.66
C ASN A 63 5.57 -3.46 -11.51
N VAL A 64 6.67 -3.85 -12.16
CA VAL A 64 7.31 -3.07 -13.22
C VAL A 64 6.75 -3.55 -14.56
N PRO A 65 5.82 -2.80 -15.19
CA PRO A 65 5.24 -3.21 -16.46
C PRO A 65 6.33 -3.36 -17.53
N ASN A 66 6.15 -4.31 -18.45
CA ASN A 66 6.98 -4.42 -19.64
C ASN A 66 6.09 -4.47 -20.89
N GLN A 67 6.71 -4.49 -22.07
CA GLN A 67 6.00 -4.45 -23.36
C GLN A 67 4.98 -5.58 -23.54
N ASN A 68 5.15 -6.69 -22.82
CA ASN A 68 4.32 -7.89 -22.99
C ASN A 68 3.29 -8.04 -21.86
N ASN A 69 3.59 -7.55 -20.64
CA ASN A 69 2.76 -7.72 -19.46
C ASN A 69 2.63 -6.42 -18.66
N ILE A 70 1.39 -5.94 -18.49
CA ILE A 70 1.04 -4.78 -17.64
C ILE A 70 1.09 -5.15 -16.16
N VAL A 71 0.70 -6.38 -15.82
CA VAL A 71 0.84 -6.96 -14.48
C VAL A 71 1.68 -8.22 -14.59
N ASN A 72 2.84 -8.25 -13.93
CA ASN A 72 3.78 -9.38 -13.99
C ASN A 72 3.74 -10.27 -12.74
N LEU A 73 2.86 -9.96 -11.78
CA LEU A 73 2.66 -10.71 -10.55
C LEU A 73 1.49 -11.69 -10.68
N SER A 74 1.67 -12.93 -10.22
CA SER A 74 0.56 -13.87 -10.06
C SER A 74 -0.30 -13.50 -8.85
N GLU A 75 -1.52 -14.04 -8.77
CA GLU A 75 -2.39 -13.85 -7.59
C GLU A 75 -1.70 -14.33 -6.30
N ASP A 76 -1.04 -15.48 -6.34
CA ASP A 76 -0.29 -16.04 -5.22
C ASP A 76 0.87 -15.13 -4.79
N ASP A 77 1.57 -14.50 -5.75
CA ASP A 77 2.64 -13.54 -5.43
C ASP A 77 2.10 -12.30 -4.74
N ILE A 78 0.94 -11.80 -5.19
CA ILE A 78 0.28 -10.64 -4.60
C ILE A 78 -0.14 -10.95 -3.17
N VAL A 79 -0.85 -12.07 -2.94
CA VAL A 79 -1.35 -12.44 -1.61
C VAL A 79 -0.19 -12.70 -0.65
N ASN A 80 0.78 -13.54 -1.03
CA ASN A 80 1.92 -13.86 -0.17
C ASN A 80 2.81 -12.64 0.07
N GLY A 81 2.98 -11.80 -0.95
CA GLY A 81 3.72 -10.55 -0.88
C GLY A 81 3.09 -9.54 0.07
N ALA A 82 1.78 -9.33 -0.05
CA ALA A 82 0.99 -8.46 0.83
C ALA A 82 1.08 -8.89 2.30
N VAL A 83 0.95 -10.20 2.57
CA VAL A 83 1.07 -10.74 3.94
C VAL A 83 2.47 -10.50 4.51
N LYS A 84 3.53 -10.73 3.72
CA LYS A 84 4.91 -10.44 4.13
C LYS A 84 5.12 -8.96 4.40
N TYR A 85 4.55 -8.10 3.56
CA TYR A 85 4.60 -6.65 3.70
C TYR A 85 3.93 -6.19 4.99
N ALA A 86 2.69 -6.62 5.23
CA ALA A 86 1.92 -6.27 6.42
C ALA A 86 2.65 -6.70 7.70
N LYS A 87 3.23 -7.91 7.74
CA LYS A 87 4.04 -8.37 8.88
C LYS A 87 5.23 -7.45 9.16
N ALA A 88 5.91 -6.96 8.11
CA ALA A 88 7.03 -6.05 8.26
C ALA A 88 6.59 -4.65 8.76
N VAL A 89 5.47 -4.13 8.27
CA VAL A 89 4.87 -2.88 8.76
C VAL A 89 4.47 -3.00 10.23
N LEU A 90 3.72 -4.04 10.59
CA LEU A 90 3.29 -4.29 11.98
C LEU A 90 4.48 -4.43 12.93
N LYS A 91 5.59 -5.05 12.48
CA LYS A 91 6.81 -5.11 13.26
C LYS A 91 7.37 -3.72 13.53
N ARG A 92 7.38 -2.82 12.54
CA ARG A 92 7.87 -1.44 12.73
C ARG A 92 6.99 -0.63 13.66
N ILE A 93 5.66 -0.70 13.50
CA ILE A 93 4.70 -0.02 14.39
C ILE A 93 4.94 -0.46 15.84
N LYS A 94 5.10 -1.76 16.09
CA LYS A 94 5.40 -2.31 17.43
C LYS A 94 6.76 -1.91 18.02
N MET A 95 7.71 -1.46 17.20
CA MET A 95 9.02 -1.00 17.67
C MET A 95 9.04 0.50 17.99
N GLN A 96 7.97 1.23 17.67
CA GLN A 96 7.82 2.66 17.92
C GLN A 96 7.08 2.98 19.22
N GLY A 97 6.20 2.08 19.66
CA GLY A 97 5.56 2.10 20.98
C GLY A 97 6.36 1.35 22.03
#